data_AF-A0A8G1A0J9-F1
#
_entry.id   AF-A0A8G1A0J9-F1
#
_cell.length_a   1.000
_cell.length_b   1.000
_cell.length_c   1.000
_cell.angle_alpha   90.00
_cell.angle_beta   90.00
_cell.angle_gamma   90.00
#
_symmetry.space_group_name_H-M   'P 1'
#
loop_
_entity.id
_entity.type
_entity.pdbx_description
1 polymer ?
#
loop_
_entity_poly.entity_id
_entity_poly.type
_entity_poly.pdbx_seq_one_letter_code
_entity_poly.pdbx_strand_id
1 'polypeptide(L)'
;MKAEREVEAVEEQQQAKAALTELFEEARTNTTPVIIERIVNDIDAVVRAVRFESWQQSNPGERDVKRALRGALRKYQLQNDQDLFDRAYEYIRRYY
;
A
#
# COMPACT_ATOMS: atom_id res chain seq x y z
N MET A 1 -11.72 27.78 -2.95
CA MET A 1 -11.62 26.35 -3.29
C MET A 1 -10.39 25.77 -2.60
N LYS A 2 -10.53 25.29 -1.36
CA LYS A 2 -9.47 24.56 -0.62
C LYS A 2 -10.05 23.29 0.04
N ALA A 3 -11.33 23.35 0.44
CA ALA A 3 -12.07 22.21 0.98
C ALA A 3 -12.27 21.07 -0.04
N GLU A 4 -12.46 21.36 -1.33
CA GLU A 4 -12.75 20.32 -2.34
C GLU A 4 -11.58 19.34 -2.56
N ARG A 5 -10.33 19.84 -2.56
CA ARG A 5 -9.14 18.97 -2.74
C ARG A 5 -8.81 18.10 -1.53
N GLU A 6 -9.13 18.56 -0.32
CA GLU A 6 -8.92 17.75 0.89
C GLU A 6 -9.95 16.63 0.99
N VAL A 7 -11.19 16.86 0.56
CA VAL A 7 -12.24 15.82 0.53
C VAL A 7 -11.92 14.76 -0.52
N GLU A 8 -11.51 15.18 -1.71
CA GLU A 8 -11.13 14.29 -2.82
C GLU A 8 -9.94 13.38 -2.45
N ALA A 9 -8.91 13.92 -1.79
CA ALA A 9 -7.76 13.16 -1.32
C ALA A 9 -8.10 12.16 -0.18
N VAL A 10 -9.08 12.48 0.67
CA VAL A 10 -9.54 11.57 1.74
C VAL A 10 -10.38 10.43 1.17
N GLU A 11 -11.26 10.73 0.21
CA GLU A 11 -12.04 9.70 -0.50
C GLU A 11 -11.15 8.78 -1.31
N GLU A 12 -10.16 9.31 -2.04
CA GLU A 12 -9.15 8.51 -2.76
C GLU A 12 -8.36 7.62 -1.80
N GLN A 13 -7.99 8.09 -0.61
CA GLN A 13 -7.30 7.27 0.40
C GLN A 13 -8.18 6.18 1.02
N GLN A 14 -9.48 6.44 1.18
CA GLN A 14 -10.41 5.42 1.69
C GLN A 14 -10.67 4.35 0.63
N GLN A 15 -10.80 4.74 -0.64
CA GLN A 15 -10.84 3.82 -1.77
C GLN A 15 -9.53 3.05 -1.92
N ALA A 16 -8.39 3.73 -1.68
CA ALA A 16 -7.06 3.13 -1.65
C ALA A 16 -7.00 1.94 -0.68
N LYS A 17 -7.53 2.16 0.53
CA LYS A 17 -7.54 1.17 1.59
C LYS A 17 -8.50 0.01 1.30
N ALA A 18 -9.67 0.28 0.74
CA ALA A 18 -10.70 -0.73 0.49
C ALA A 18 -10.24 -1.79 -0.52
N ALA A 19 -9.66 -1.38 -1.65
CA ALA A 19 -9.24 -2.34 -2.67
C ALA A 19 -7.97 -3.12 -2.27
N LEU A 20 -7.12 -2.58 -1.40
CA LEU A 20 -6.05 -3.37 -0.78
C LEU A 20 -6.61 -4.49 0.11
N THR A 21 -7.69 -4.25 0.86
CA THR A 21 -8.34 -5.29 1.65
C THR A 21 -8.85 -6.43 0.76
N GLU A 22 -9.56 -6.10 -0.32
CA GLU A 22 -10.12 -7.08 -1.26
C GLU A 22 -9.03 -7.93 -1.94
N LEU A 23 -7.94 -7.29 -2.37
CA LEU A 23 -6.78 -7.94 -2.98
C LEU A 23 -6.15 -9.02 -2.08
N PHE A 24 -6.05 -8.70 -0.79
CA PHE A 24 -5.43 -9.57 0.20
C PHE A 24 -6.38 -10.68 0.68
N GLU A 25 -7.70 -10.44 0.67
CA GLU A 25 -8.72 -11.47 0.92
C GLU A 25 -8.72 -12.54 -0.17
N GLU A 26 -8.55 -12.14 -1.44
CA GLU A 26 -8.41 -13.07 -2.56
C GLU A 26 -7.09 -13.86 -2.52
N ALA A 27 -5.99 -13.23 -2.08
CA ALA A 27 -4.66 -13.82 -2.19
C ALA A 27 -4.39 -15.00 -1.22
N ARG A 28 -5.20 -15.20 -0.15
CA ARG A 28 -4.97 -16.29 0.81
C ARG A 28 -6.23 -16.86 1.47
N THR A 29 -6.54 -18.11 1.17
CA THR A 29 -7.61 -18.91 1.80
C THR A 29 -7.40 -19.30 3.26
N ASN A 30 -6.25 -18.96 3.87
CA ASN A 30 -5.91 -19.32 5.27
C ASN A 30 -5.54 -18.12 6.17
N THR A 31 -5.57 -16.89 5.65
CA THR A 31 -5.26 -15.69 6.45
C THR A 31 -6.56 -15.04 6.89
N THR A 32 -6.79 -14.91 8.20
CA THR A 32 -8.00 -14.29 8.75
C THR A 32 -8.16 -12.84 8.24
N PRO A 33 -9.36 -12.38 7.85
CA PRO A 33 -9.61 -11.01 7.34
C PRO A 33 -9.03 -9.88 8.21
N VAL A 34 -8.97 -10.09 9.53
CA VAL A 34 -8.35 -9.16 10.48
C VAL A 34 -6.85 -8.93 10.24
N ILE A 35 -6.13 -9.96 9.79
CA ILE A 35 -4.69 -9.85 9.48
C ILE A 35 -4.48 -9.02 8.22
N ILE A 36 -5.41 -9.14 7.27
CA ILE A 36 -5.38 -8.41 6.00
C ILE A 36 -5.51 -6.92 6.24
N GLU A 37 -6.54 -6.47 6.96
CA GLU A 37 -6.70 -5.05 7.30
C GLU A 37 -5.46 -4.48 8.00
N ARG A 38 -4.80 -5.27 8.86
CA ARG A 38 -3.57 -4.85 9.53
C ARG A 38 -2.42 -4.68 8.55
N ILE A 39 -2.24 -5.60 7.60
CA ILE A 39 -1.19 -5.49 6.57
C ILE A 39 -1.41 -4.23 5.74
N VAL A 40 -2.65 -3.98 5.32
CA VAL A 40 -3.02 -2.79 4.53
C VAL A 40 -2.71 -1.51 5.29
N ASN A 41 -3.09 -1.42 6.57
CA ASN A 41 -2.79 -0.26 7.41
C ASN A 41 -1.28 -0.05 7.60
N ASP A 42 -0.52 -1.14 7.79
CA ASP A 42 0.94 -1.09 7.95
C ASP A 42 1.62 -0.62 6.65
N ILE A 43 1.13 -1.07 5.49
CA ILE A 43 1.63 -0.62 4.18
C ILE A 43 1.30 0.86 3.96
N ASP A 44 0.06 1.30 4.22
CA ASP A 44 -0.36 2.70 4.11
C ASP A 44 0.52 3.61 4.98
N ALA A 45 0.69 3.26 6.26
CA ALA A 45 1.51 4.03 7.19
C ALA A 45 2.96 4.17 6.72
N VAL A 46 3.54 3.08 6.20
CA VAL A 46 4.90 3.05 5.69
C VAL A 46 5.03 3.91 4.44
N VAL A 47 4.12 3.77 3.47
CA VAL A 47 4.12 4.56 2.23
C VAL A 47 3.92 6.04 2.54
N ARG A 48 2.99 6.39 3.43
CA ARG A 48 2.80 7.78 3.87
C ARG A 48 4.05 8.40 4.49
N ALA A 49 4.86 7.61 5.19
CA ALA A 49 6.08 8.07 5.84
C ALA A 49 7.25 8.26 4.85
N VAL A 50 7.30 7.47 3.77
CA VAL A 50 8.39 7.55 2.77
C VAL A 50 8.01 8.33 1.51
N ARG A 51 6.72 8.65 1.29
CA ARG A 51 6.30 9.44 0.14
C ARG A 51 6.80 10.88 0.30
N PHE A 52 7.79 11.24 -0.49
CA PHE A 52 8.06 12.62 -0.84
C PHE A 52 7.35 12.94 -2.17
N GLU A 53 7.16 14.23 -2.45
CA GLU A 53 6.52 14.68 -3.69
C GLU A 53 7.26 14.11 -4.90
N SER A 54 6.51 13.52 -5.84
CA SER A 54 7.07 12.90 -7.05
C SER A 54 8.01 11.71 -6.83
N TRP A 55 7.86 10.92 -5.75
CA TRP A 55 8.66 9.71 -5.52
C TRP A 55 8.64 8.74 -6.72
N GLN A 56 7.50 8.66 -7.43
CA GLN A 56 7.30 7.86 -8.64
C GLN A 56 8.16 8.30 -9.84
N GLN A 57 8.65 9.53 -9.85
CA GLN A 57 9.42 10.11 -10.96
C GLN A 57 10.93 9.90 -10.76
N SER A 58 11.34 9.25 -9.66
CA SER A 58 12.75 9.10 -9.31
C SER A 58 13.10 7.63 -8.99
N ASN A 59 14.22 7.16 -9.55
CA ASN A 59 14.75 5.83 -9.23
C ASN A 59 15.03 5.63 -7.73
N PRO A 60 15.51 6.63 -6.96
CA PRO A 60 15.65 6.50 -5.51
C PRO A 60 14.30 6.33 -4.80
N GLY A 61 13.28 7.13 -5.15
CA GLY A 61 11.96 7.07 -4.53
C GLY A 61 11.26 5.73 -4.77
N GLU A 62 11.29 5.20 -6.00
CA GLU A 62 10.77 3.87 -6.28
C GLU A 62 11.47 2.77 -5.46
N ARG A 63 12.80 2.88 -5.30
CA ARG A 63 13.57 1.91 -4.51
C ARG A 63 13.22 1.98 -3.03
N ASP A 64 13.02 3.18 -2.50
CA ASP A 64 12.65 3.38 -1.11
C ASP A 64 11.26 2.81 -0.82
N VAL A 65 10.27 3.08 -1.68
CA VAL A 65 8.93 2.48 -1.56
C VAL A 65 8.98 0.96 -1.66
N LYS A 66 9.71 0.39 -2.63
CA LYS A 66 9.87 -1.07 -2.75
C LYS A 66 10.51 -1.69 -1.52
N ARG A 67 11.52 -1.04 -0.93
CA ARG A 67 12.19 -1.51 0.31
C ARG A 67 11.24 -1.42 1.50
N ALA A 68 10.48 -0.34 1.59
CA ALA A 68 9.53 -0.12 2.66
C ALA A 68 8.37 -1.13 2.62
N LEU A 69 7.80 -1.39 1.43
CA LEU A 69 6.81 -2.44 1.19
C LEU A 69 7.34 -3.83 1.56
N ARG A 70 8.58 -4.18 1.14
CA ARG A 70 9.22 -5.46 1.54
C ARG A 70 9.39 -5.57 3.05
N GLY A 71 9.69 -4.46 3.73
CA GLY A 71 9.79 -4.40 5.19
C GLY A 71 8.44 -4.65 5.87
N ALA A 72 7.36 -4.05 5.36
CA ALA A 72 6.00 -4.26 5.87
C ALA A 72 5.58 -5.72 5.71
N LEU A 73 5.72 -6.31 4.51
CA LEU A 73 5.37 -7.71 4.26
C LEU A 73 6.20 -8.70 5.08
N ARG A 74 7.47 -8.35 5.40
CA ARG A 74 8.34 -9.19 6.25
C ARG A 74 7.75 -9.42 7.64
N LYS A 75 7.06 -8.43 8.23
CA LYS A 75 6.42 -8.57 9.55
C LYS A 75 5.38 -9.70 9.58
N TYR A 76 4.80 -10.02 8.43
CA TYR A 76 3.76 -11.02 8.26
C TYR A 76 4.27 -12.30 7.57
N GLN A 77 5.58 -12.43 7.38
CA GLN A 77 6.20 -13.55 6.65
C GLN A 77 5.73 -13.66 5.18
N LEU A 78 5.30 -12.55 4.58
CA LEU A 78 4.77 -12.46 3.22
C LEU A 78 5.81 -11.97 2.20
N GLN A 79 7.05 -11.71 2.61
CA GLN A 79 8.07 -11.09 1.77
C GLN A 79 8.53 -11.95 0.57
N ASN A 80 8.23 -13.26 0.59
CA ASN A 80 8.55 -14.20 -0.48
C ASN A 80 7.40 -14.36 -1.48
N ASP A 81 6.25 -13.74 -1.22
CA ASP A 81 5.07 -13.77 -2.07
C ASP A 81 5.22 -12.68 -3.15
N GLN A 82 5.80 -13.06 -4.28
CA GLN A 82 6.16 -12.12 -5.35
C GLN A 82 4.91 -11.54 -6.02
N ASP A 83 3.86 -12.35 -6.22
CA ASP A 83 2.58 -11.90 -6.80
C ASP A 83 1.92 -10.85 -5.91
N LEU A 84 1.87 -11.12 -4.59
CA LEU A 84 1.36 -10.16 -3.61
C LEU A 84 2.19 -8.87 -3.58
N PHE A 85 3.52 -8.98 -3.64
CA PHE A 85 4.41 -7.82 -3.67
C PHE A 85 4.13 -6.95 -4.90
N ASP A 86 4.02 -7.57 -6.08
CA ASP A 86 3.82 -6.86 -7.34
C ASP A 86 2.44 -6.19 -7.38
N ARG A 87 1.37 -6.89 -6.99
CA ARG A 87 0.01 -6.34 -6.88
C ARG A 87 -0.05 -5.17 -5.89
N ALA A 88 0.57 -5.30 -4.70
CA ALA A 88 0.63 -4.23 -3.71
C ALA A 88 1.45 -3.02 -4.19
N TYR A 89 2.55 -3.26 -4.90
CA TYR A 89 3.38 -2.18 -5.45
C TYR A 89 2.68 -1.41 -6.57
N GLU A 90 2.02 -2.10 -7.49
CA GLU A 90 1.20 -1.46 -8.53
C GLU A 90 0.09 -0.62 -7.92
N TYR A 91 -0.53 -1.12 -6.85
CA TYR A 91 -1.54 -0.37 -6.12
C TYR A 91 -0.99 0.92 -5.53
N ILE A 92 0.13 0.85 -4.81
CA ILE A 92 0.79 2.02 -4.23
C ILE A 92 1.10 3.05 -5.32
N ARG A 93 1.63 2.61 -6.46
CA ARG A 93 1.93 3.48 -7.61
C ARG A 93 0.68 4.14 -8.21
N ARG A 94 -0.49 3.52 -8.10
CA ARG A 94 -1.72 4.06 -8.68
C ARG A 94 -2.39 5.11 -7.79
N TYR A 95 -2.21 5.01 -6.47
CA TYR A 95 -2.98 5.81 -5.50
C TYR A 95 -2.14 6.70 -4.56
N TYR A 96 -0.80 6.62 -4.59
CA TYR A 96 0.12 7.41 -3.74
C TYR A 96 1.26 8.03 -4.53
#